data_AF-A0A5D6YAL8-F1
#
_entry.id   AF-A0A5D6YAL8-F1
#
_cell.length_a   1.000
_cell.length_b   1.000
_cell.length_c   1.000
_cell.angle_alpha   90.00
_cell.angle_beta   90.00
_cell.angle_gamma   90.00
#
_symmetry.space_group_name_H-M   'P 1'
#
loop_
_entity.id
_entity.type
_entity.pdbx_description
1 polymer ?
#
loop_
_entity_poly.entity_id
_entity_poly.type
_entity_poly.pdbx_seq_one_letter_code
_entity_poly.pdbx_strand_id
1 'polypeptide(L)'
;MDALTLEVLHEGRDSKQTIADIKFSPDLTLLALGSIDHCVYFYSTLDNFALRFKFPKANGRITHVDFAADSSALRLNSEAWELLFVSTLDGSQVTTPSSMKDVEWATQSCVFSWPAQGIWDFSREDEYFYALTKAHSHEVLVSANNRGEIQVYNSPCLSKRAEQHVLRGHGMIVSGVAFTCDDSRLVSIGANDKSLFVWRVC
;
A
#
# COMPACT_ATOMS: atom_id res chain seq x y z
N MET A 1 -6.02 18.25 7.02
CA MET A 1 -5.49 19.54 7.50
C MET A 1 -4.95 20.29 6.32
N ASP A 2 -5.02 21.62 6.32
CA ASP A 2 -4.30 22.44 5.36
C ASP A 2 -2.80 22.30 5.57
N ALA A 3 -2.03 22.17 4.49
CA ALA A 3 -0.59 21.90 4.60
C ALA A 3 0.23 23.12 5.07
N LEU A 4 -0.32 24.33 4.93
CA LEU A 4 0.36 25.58 5.30
C LEU A 4 -0.13 26.11 6.65
N THR A 5 -1.44 26.11 6.87
CA THR A 5 -2.07 26.67 8.08
C THR A 5 -2.27 25.63 9.18
N LEU A 6 -2.20 24.34 8.85
CA LEU A 6 -2.52 23.22 9.73
C LEU A 6 -3.97 23.22 10.24
N GLU A 7 -4.85 24.01 9.62
CA GLU A 7 -6.27 24.08 9.97
C GLU A 7 -7.00 22.81 9.53
N VAL A 8 -8.08 22.48 10.24
CA VAL A 8 -8.91 21.31 9.90
C VAL A 8 -9.78 21.64 8.69
N LEU A 9 -9.57 20.92 7.58
CA LEU A 9 -10.37 21.06 6.35
C LEU A 9 -11.70 20.29 6.42
N HIS A 10 -11.71 19.14 7.09
CA HIS A 10 -12.87 18.26 7.20
C HIS A 10 -12.72 17.33 8.42
N GLU A 11 -13.83 17.03 9.10
CA GLU A 11 -13.92 16.00 10.14
C GLU A 11 -15.07 15.05 9.78
N GLY A 12 -14.79 13.74 9.74
CA GLY A 12 -15.75 12.69 9.45
C GLY A 12 -15.63 11.54 10.43
N ARG A 13 -16.70 10.75 10.60
CA ARG A 13 -16.77 9.61 11.54
C ARG A 13 -17.43 8.38 10.92
N ASP A 14 -17.31 8.21 9.61
CA ASP A 14 -17.98 7.14 8.87
C ASP A 14 -17.36 5.76 9.10
N SER A 15 -16.05 5.70 9.40
CA SER A 15 -15.39 4.44 9.75
C SER A 15 -15.78 3.98 11.15
N LYS A 16 -16.01 2.67 11.31
CA LYS A 16 -16.39 2.09 12.61
C LYS A 16 -15.19 1.73 13.47
N GLN A 17 -14.01 1.69 12.86
CA GLN A 17 -12.75 1.37 13.51
C GLN A 17 -11.61 2.19 12.88
N THR A 18 -10.38 1.94 13.34
CA THR A 18 -9.15 2.64 12.94
C THR A 18 -8.91 2.61 11.43
N ILE A 19 -8.41 3.73 10.91
CA ILE A 19 -7.91 3.80 9.53
C ILE A 19 -6.50 3.22 9.49
N ALA A 20 -6.27 2.24 8.61
CA ALA A 20 -4.99 1.58 8.42
C ALA A 20 -4.17 2.21 7.28
N ASP A 21 -4.83 2.68 6.22
CA ASP A 21 -4.18 3.32 5.07
C ASP A 21 -5.05 4.43 4.47
N ILE A 22 -4.41 5.44 3.87
CA ILE A 22 -5.05 6.66 3.35
C ILE A 22 -4.33 7.14 2.10
N LYS A 23 -5.04 7.32 0.98
CA LYS A 23 -4.46 7.81 -0.27
C LYS A 23 -5.39 8.72 -1.05
N PHE A 24 -4.81 9.74 -1.67
CA PHE A 24 -5.48 10.52 -2.72
C PHE A 24 -5.37 9.79 -4.06
N SER A 25 -6.39 9.91 -4.91
CA SER A 25 -6.28 9.52 -6.30
C SER A 25 -5.30 10.46 -7.03
N PRO A 26 -4.58 9.98 -8.07
CA PRO A 26 -3.65 10.82 -8.85
C PRO A 26 -4.29 12.06 -9.48
N ASP A 27 -5.55 11.97 -9.90
CA ASP A 27 -6.33 13.09 -10.44
C ASP A 27 -6.85 14.05 -9.35
N LEU A 28 -6.56 13.76 -8.08
CA LEU A 28 -6.97 14.50 -6.89
C LEU A 28 -8.48 14.65 -6.74
N THR A 29 -9.31 13.79 -7.34
CA THR A 29 -10.78 13.84 -7.24
C THR A 29 -11.34 12.98 -6.11
N LEU A 30 -10.56 12.01 -5.61
CA LEU A 30 -10.97 11.09 -4.56
C LEU A 30 -9.92 10.97 -3.45
N LEU A 31 -10.40 10.70 -2.25
CA LEU A 31 -9.62 10.24 -1.10
C LEU A 31 -10.15 8.86 -0.68
N ALA A 32 -9.29 7.83 -0.71
CA ALA A 32 -9.62 6.50 -0.22
C ALA A 32 -9.05 6.26 1.19
N LEU A 33 -9.88 5.77 2.11
CA LEU A 33 -9.50 5.34 3.45
C LEU A 33 -9.73 3.83 3.61
N GLY A 34 -8.66 3.07 3.79
CA GLY A 34 -8.72 1.66 4.17
C GLY A 34 -8.84 1.52 5.69
N SER A 35 -9.87 0.84 6.17
CA SER A 35 -10.18 0.73 7.60
C SER A 35 -10.14 -0.71 8.09
N ILE A 36 -9.80 -0.88 9.37
CA ILE A 36 -9.79 -2.19 10.02
C ILE A 36 -11.20 -2.73 10.30
N ASP A 37 -12.25 -1.99 9.94
CA ASP A 37 -13.65 -2.49 9.88
C ASP A 37 -14.00 -3.21 8.56
N HIS A 38 -12.97 -3.62 7.81
CA HIS A 38 -13.06 -4.39 6.57
C HIS A 38 -13.62 -3.59 5.38
N CYS A 39 -13.59 -2.26 5.47
CA CYS A 39 -14.17 -1.39 4.47
C CYS A 39 -13.15 -0.40 3.91
N VAL A 40 -13.32 -0.06 2.63
CA VAL A 40 -12.68 1.11 2.02
C VAL A 40 -13.74 2.19 1.81
N TYR A 41 -13.46 3.40 2.28
CA TYR A 41 -14.33 4.57 2.15
C TYR A 41 -13.74 5.51 1.09
N PHE A 42 -14.57 5.99 0.17
CA PHE A 42 -14.17 6.91 -0.90
C PHE A 42 -14.88 8.23 -0.72
N TYR A 43 -14.10 9.30 -0.55
CA TYR A 43 -14.60 10.66 -0.39
C TYR A 43 -14.28 11.50 -1.61
N SER A 44 -15.20 12.37 -2.01
CA SER A 44 -14.98 13.35 -3.07
C SER A 44 -14.21 14.55 -2.54
N THR A 45 -12.98 14.74 -2.99
CA THR A 45 -12.18 15.92 -2.63
C THR A 45 -12.74 17.20 -3.25
N LEU A 46 -13.48 17.09 -4.35
CA LEU A 46 -14.13 18.19 -5.05
C LEU A 46 -15.42 18.66 -4.37
N ASP A 47 -15.98 17.85 -3.48
CA ASP A 47 -17.23 18.12 -2.77
C ASP A 47 -17.01 18.07 -1.25
N ASN A 48 -16.05 18.88 -0.76
CA ASN A 48 -15.74 19.03 0.66
C ASN A 48 -15.54 17.70 1.43
N PHE A 49 -14.91 16.72 0.79
CA PHE A 49 -14.75 15.36 1.31
C PHE A 49 -16.09 14.69 1.65
N ALA A 50 -17.13 14.89 0.85
CA ALA A 50 -18.37 14.14 0.97
C ALA A 50 -18.13 12.65 0.67
N LEU A 51 -18.68 11.76 1.51
CA LEU A 51 -18.60 10.32 1.29
C LEU A 51 -19.36 9.95 0.02
N ARG A 52 -18.64 9.42 -0.98
CA ARG A 52 -19.20 9.08 -2.29
C ARG A 52 -19.72 7.65 -2.31
N PHE A 53 -18.90 6.70 -1.87
CA PHE A 53 -19.29 5.30 -1.74
C PHE A 53 -18.37 4.54 -0.78
N LYS A 54 -18.83 3.35 -0.39
CA LYS A 54 -18.17 2.43 0.52
C LYS A 54 -18.01 1.07 -0.15
N PHE A 55 -16.85 0.44 0.02
CA PHE A 55 -16.57 -0.92 -0.41
C PHE A 55 -16.48 -1.87 0.79
N PRO A 56 -17.53 -2.66 1.11
CA PRO A 56 -17.59 -3.49 2.32
C PRO A 56 -17.38 -4.99 2.05
N LYS A 57 -16.64 -5.36 0.99
CA LYS A 57 -16.54 -6.75 0.51
C LYS A 57 -15.23 -7.46 0.89
N ALA A 58 -14.32 -6.83 1.59
CA ALA A 58 -13.10 -7.50 2.07
C ALA A 58 -13.45 -8.47 3.21
N ASN A 59 -12.81 -9.64 3.25
CA ASN A 59 -13.03 -10.64 4.29
C ASN A 59 -12.18 -10.41 5.56
N GLY A 60 -11.28 -9.42 5.53
CA GLY A 60 -10.42 -9.06 6.65
C GLY A 60 -10.17 -7.56 6.74
N ARG A 61 -9.42 -7.15 7.77
CA ARG A 61 -9.00 -5.77 7.98
C ARG A 61 -8.23 -5.28 6.77
N ILE A 62 -8.51 -4.07 6.29
CA ILE A 62 -7.75 -3.47 5.20
C ILE A 62 -6.34 -3.16 5.70
N THR A 63 -5.33 -3.54 4.92
CA THR A 63 -3.91 -3.28 5.25
C THR A 63 -3.29 -2.23 4.33
N HIS A 64 -3.61 -2.28 3.04
CA HIS A 64 -3.08 -1.36 2.03
C HIS A 64 -4.13 -1.06 0.97
N VAL A 65 -4.04 0.13 0.38
CA VAL A 65 -4.76 0.52 -0.83
C VAL A 65 -3.81 1.18 -1.82
N ASP A 66 -4.02 1.01 -3.13
CA ASP A 66 -3.29 1.75 -4.17
C ASP A 66 -4.26 2.12 -5.30
N PHE A 67 -4.24 3.39 -5.73
CA PHE A 67 -4.96 3.81 -6.93
C PHE A 67 -4.19 3.40 -8.20
N ALA A 68 -4.93 3.12 -9.26
CA ALA A 68 -4.39 3.09 -10.61
C ALA A 68 -3.83 4.47 -10.99
N ALA A 69 -2.80 4.52 -11.81
CA ALA A 69 -2.15 5.77 -12.24
C ALA A 69 -3.12 6.70 -12.99
N ASP A 70 -4.08 6.11 -13.72
CA ASP A 70 -5.16 6.84 -14.41
C ASP A 70 -6.37 7.14 -13.52
N SER A 71 -6.30 6.84 -12.22
CA SER A 71 -7.37 7.00 -11.23
C SER A 71 -8.65 6.19 -11.50
N SER A 72 -8.66 5.25 -12.46
CA SER A 72 -9.88 4.50 -12.87
C SER A 72 -10.26 3.35 -11.93
N ALA A 73 -9.28 2.85 -11.16
CA ALA A 73 -9.44 1.73 -10.25
C ALA A 73 -8.64 1.93 -8.97
N LEU A 74 -8.98 1.14 -7.96
CA LEU A 74 -8.22 0.99 -6.73
C LEU A 74 -8.04 -0.50 -6.46
N ARG A 75 -6.83 -0.91 -6.09
CA ARG A 75 -6.57 -2.24 -5.52
C ARG A 75 -6.39 -2.14 -4.01
N LEU A 76 -6.66 -3.23 -3.32
CA LEU A 76 -6.50 -3.32 -1.88
C LEU A 76 -5.99 -4.69 -1.44
N ASN A 77 -5.35 -4.69 -0.27
CA ASN A 77 -5.03 -5.90 0.47
C ASN A 77 -5.76 -5.95 1.81
N SER A 78 -5.99 -7.17 2.28
CA SER A 78 -6.57 -7.44 3.59
C SER A 78 -5.76 -8.46 4.38
N GLU A 79 -5.98 -8.52 5.70
CA GLU A 79 -5.44 -9.58 6.57
C GLU A 79 -5.97 -10.99 6.21
N ALA A 80 -6.98 -11.08 5.33
CA ALA A 80 -7.48 -12.34 4.78
C ALA A 80 -6.72 -12.82 3.53
N TRP A 81 -5.53 -12.25 3.26
CA TRP A 81 -4.65 -12.64 2.15
C TRP A 81 -5.25 -12.38 0.76
N GLU A 82 -6.04 -11.31 0.65
CA GLU A 82 -6.78 -10.98 -0.57
C GLU A 82 -6.10 -9.87 -1.37
N LEU A 83 -6.19 -9.97 -2.71
CA LEU A 83 -5.99 -8.86 -3.63
C LEU A 83 -7.33 -8.59 -4.33
N LEU A 84 -8.00 -7.51 -3.92
CA LEU A 84 -9.27 -7.08 -4.50
C LEU A 84 -9.11 -5.79 -5.31
N PHE A 85 -10.04 -5.57 -6.22
CA PHE A 85 -10.05 -4.43 -7.13
C PHE A 85 -11.43 -3.76 -7.12
N VAL A 86 -11.43 -2.43 -7.16
CA VAL A 86 -12.61 -1.57 -7.04
C VAL A 86 -12.58 -0.55 -8.17
N SER A 87 -13.70 -0.37 -8.85
CA SER A 87 -13.93 0.74 -9.80
C SER A 87 -14.08 2.04 -9.03
N THR A 88 -13.32 3.08 -9.37
CA THR A 88 -13.45 4.40 -8.73
C THR A 88 -14.63 5.21 -9.26
N LEU A 89 -15.25 4.76 -10.35
CA LEU A 89 -16.43 5.40 -10.93
C LEU A 89 -17.64 5.29 -10.00
N ASP A 90 -17.85 4.10 -9.43
CA ASP A 90 -19.08 3.73 -8.71
C ASP A 90 -18.84 2.89 -7.44
N GLY A 91 -17.60 2.56 -7.11
CA GLY A 91 -17.26 1.73 -5.95
C GLY A 91 -17.58 0.25 -6.11
N SER A 92 -17.92 -0.19 -7.33
CA SER A 92 -18.21 -1.59 -7.59
C SER A 92 -16.94 -2.45 -7.59
N GLN A 93 -17.09 -3.72 -7.23
CA GLN A 93 -15.98 -4.67 -7.30
C GLN A 93 -15.69 -5.03 -8.76
N VAL A 94 -14.42 -5.00 -9.15
CA VAL A 94 -13.99 -5.61 -10.41
C VAL A 94 -13.92 -7.12 -10.20
N THR A 95 -14.83 -7.86 -10.83
CA THR A 95 -14.99 -9.32 -10.64
C THR A 95 -14.10 -10.17 -11.56
N THR A 96 -13.34 -9.53 -12.46
CA THR A 96 -12.36 -10.19 -13.33
C THR A 96 -10.95 -9.70 -13.01
N PRO A 97 -10.27 -10.23 -11.96
CA PRO A 97 -8.95 -9.77 -11.53
C PRO A 97 -7.88 -9.76 -12.62
N SER A 98 -7.96 -10.68 -13.58
CA SER A 98 -7.02 -10.74 -14.71
C SER A 98 -7.07 -9.51 -15.62
N SER A 99 -8.19 -8.77 -15.64
CA SER A 99 -8.28 -7.48 -16.35
C SER A 99 -7.39 -6.39 -15.74
N MET A 100 -6.97 -6.56 -14.49
CA MET A 100 -6.20 -5.59 -13.71
C MET A 100 -4.70 -5.92 -13.69
N LYS A 101 -4.26 -6.97 -14.38
CA LYS A 101 -2.87 -7.47 -14.32
C LYS A 101 -1.85 -6.52 -14.98
N ASP A 102 -2.28 -5.80 -16.02
CA ASP A 102 -1.43 -4.89 -16.82
C ASP A 102 -1.71 -3.41 -16.49
N VAL A 103 -2.56 -3.14 -15.49
CA VAL A 103 -2.85 -1.77 -15.04
C VAL A 103 -1.61 -1.19 -14.35
N GLU A 104 -1.24 0.02 -14.74
CA GLU A 104 -0.22 0.80 -14.05
C GLU A 104 -0.79 1.38 -12.75
N TRP A 105 -0.08 1.20 -11.65
CA TRP A 105 -0.51 1.65 -10.33
C TRP A 105 0.30 2.87 -9.91
N ALA A 106 -0.38 3.87 -9.35
CA ALA A 106 0.26 5.11 -8.88
C ALA A 106 1.26 4.86 -7.75
N THR A 107 0.98 3.88 -6.90
CA THR A 107 1.86 3.43 -5.83
C THR A 107 1.89 1.91 -5.77
N GLN A 108 2.99 1.35 -5.24
CA GLN A 108 3.16 -0.09 -5.07
C GLN A 108 3.34 -0.46 -3.59
N SER A 109 2.29 -0.27 -2.78
CA SER A 109 2.31 -0.58 -1.34
C SER A 109 1.59 -1.88 -0.95
N CYS A 110 0.65 -2.33 -1.79
CA CYS A 110 0.01 -3.63 -1.62
C CYS A 110 1.03 -4.78 -1.70
N VAL A 111 1.29 -5.41 -0.55
CA VAL A 111 2.20 -6.54 -0.39
C VAL A 111 1.80 -7.75 -1.26
N PHE A 112 0.50 -7.97 -1.46
CA PHE A 112 -0.04 -8.90 -2.47
C PHE A 112 -0.34 -8.13 -3.75
N SER A 113 0.51 -8.31 -4.76
CA SER A 113 0.32 -7.71 -6.08
C SER A 113 0.97 -8.56 -7.18
N TRP A 114 0.49 -8.42 -8.42
CA TRP A 114 1.05 -9.12 -9.59
C TRP A 114 2.57 -8.93 -9.77
N PRO A 115 3.15 -7.72 -9.67
CA PRO A 115 4.60 -7.53 -9.82
C PRO A 115 5.43 -7.99 -8.61
N ALA A 116 4.81 -8.41 -7.51
CA ALA A 116 5.49 -8.80 -6.26
C ALA A 116 5.36 -10.30 -5.93
N GLN A 117 4.81 -11.12 -6.84
CA GLN A 117 4.49 -12.53 -6.57
C GLN A 117 5.70 -13.36 -6.12
N GLY A 118 6.87 -13.08 -6.67
CA GLY A 118 8.11 -13.80 -6.38
C GLY A 118 8.65 -13.56 -4.97
N ILE A 119 8.21 -12.49 -4.28
CA ILE A 119 8.60 -12.22 -2.89
C ILE A 119 8.02 -13.28 -1.95
N TRP A 120 6.87 -13.86 -2.29
CA TRP A 120 6.16 -14.78 -1.42
C TRP A 120 6.61 -16.23 -1.65
N ASP A 121 7.23 -16.82 -0.62
CA ASP A 121 7.56 -18.23 -0.57
C ASP A 121 6.79 -18.93 0.56
N PHE A 122 5.71 -19.61 0.19
CA PHE A 122 4.87 -20.38 1.12
C PHE A 122 5.60 -21.54 1.82
N SER A 123 6.82 -21.89 1.41
CA SER A 123 7.64 -22.85 2.17
C SER A 123 8.28 -22.23 3.42
N ARG A 124 8.33 -20.89 3.50
CA ARG A 124 8.83 -20.11 4.64
C ARG A 124 7.65 -19.72 5.53
N GLU A 125 7.09 -20.72 6.23
CA GLU A 125 5.84 -20.59 6.99
C GLU A 125 5.84 -19.50 8.07
N ASP A 126 7.01 -19.03 8.51
CA ASP A 126 7.19 -18.05 9.59
C ASP A 126 7.71 -16.67 9.12
N GLU A 127 7.70 -16.41 7.81
CA GLU A 127 8.05 -15.12 7.22
C GLU A 127 6.82 -14.40 6.66
N TYR A 128 6.55 -13.22 7.19
CA TYR A 128 5.42 -12.39 6.80
C TYR A 128 5.90 -11.00 6.40
N PHE A 129 5.42 -10.50 5.27
CA PHE A 129 5.74 -9.17 4.78
C PHE A 129 4.64 -8.18 5.16
N TYR A 130 5.04 -7.03 5.71
CA TYR A 130 4.12 -5.99 6.25
C TYR A 130 4.18 -4.69 5.46
N ALA A 131 5.23 -4.49 4.67
CA ALA A 131 5.39 -3.30 3.88
C ALA A 131 6.06 -3.64 2.55
N LEU A 132 5.62 -2.94 1.50
CA LEU A 132 6.16 -3.00 0.15
C LEU A 132 6.27 -1.56 -0.38
N THR A 133 7.29 -1.27 -1.18
CA THR A 133 7.37 -0.03 -1.95
C THR A 133 8.17 -0.27 -3.23
N LYS A 134 7.80 0.40 -4.33
CA LYS A 134 8.60 0.44 -5.57
C LYS A 134 9.23 1.83 -5.67
N ALA A 135 10.47 1.89 -6.14
CA ALA A 135 11.06 3.16 -6.54
C ALA A 135 10.25 3.81 -7.68
N HIS A 136 10.27 5.13 -7.75
CA HIS A 136 9.48 5.91 -8.71
C HIS A 136 10.07 5.83 -10.12
N SER A 137 11.40 5.90 -10.21
CA SER A 137 12.17 6.01 -11.44
C SER A 137 13.03 4.78 -11.74
N HIS A 138 13.25 3.93 -10.74
CA HIS A 138 14.04 2.71 -10.86
C HIS A 138 13.15 1.46 -10.83
N GLU A 139 13.60 0.40 -11.50
CA GLU A 139 12.96 -0.92 -11.44
C GLU A 139 13.41 -1.70 -10.19
N VAL A 140 13.14 -1.09 -9.04
CA VAL A 140 13.50 -1.63 -7.71
C VAL A 140 12.25 -1.76 -6.86
N LEU A 141 12.11 -2.92 -6.23
CA LEU A 141 11.04 -3.24 -5.30
C LEU A 141 11.65 -3.56 -3.94
N VAL A 142 11.09 -3.01 -2.87
CA VAL A 142 11.54 -3.22 -1.50
C VAL A 142 10.40 -3.80 -0.70
N SER A 143 10.64 -4.91 -0.01
CA SER A 143 9.72 -5.47 0.98
C SER A 143 10.35 -5.47 2.37
N ALA A 144 9.52 -5.55 3.40
CA ALA A 144 9.99 -5.64 4.78
C ALA A 144 9.15 -6.62 5.60
N ASN A 145 9.80 -7.39 6.47
CA ASN A 145 9.20 -8.56 7.11
C ASN A 145 9.14 -8.49 8.66
N ASN A 146 8.56 -9.53 9.27
CA ASN A 146 8.48 -9.71 10.73
C ASN A 146 9.82 -9.93 11.44
N ARG A 147 10.92 -10.11 10.71
CA ARG A 147 12.25 -10.43 11.25
C ARG A 147 13.21 -9.23 11.29
N GLY A 148 12.71 -8.03 10.98
CA GLY A 148 13.56 -6.82 10.92
C GLY A 148 14.40 -6.71 9.65
N GLU A 149 14.08 -7.52 8.64
CA GLU A 149 14.78 -7.51 7.36
C GLU A 149 14.04 -6.64 6.35
N ILE A 150 14.81 -5.84 5.62
CA ILE A 150 14.36 -5.12 4.43
C ILE A 150 15.01 -5.80 3.24
N GLN A 151 14.21 -6.30 2.30
CA GLN A 151 14.67 -7.08 1.17
C GLN A 151 14.46 -6.28 -0.11
N VAL A 152 15.53 -6.13 -0.89
CA VAL A 152 15.57 -5.32 -2.13
C VAL A 152 15.64 -6.27 -3.33
N TYR A 153 14.74 -6.07 -4.28
CA TYR A 153 14.53 -6.89 -5.47
C TYR A 153 14.52 -6.03 -6.73
N ASN A 154 14.76 -6.66 -7.89
CA ASN A 154 14.38 -6.06 -9.17
C ASN A 154 12.85 -6.08 -9.34
N SER A 155 12.30 -5.04 -9.97
CA SER A 155 10.88 -4.97 -10.33
C SER A 155 10.69 -5.31 -11.82
N PRO A 156 9.66 -6.10 -12.19
CA PRO A 156 8.82 -6.90 -11.30
C PRO A 156 9.58 -8.12 -10.73
N CYS A 157 9.23 -8.51 -9.50
CA CYS A 157 9.75 -9.71 -8.84
C CYS A 157 8.74 -10.85 -8.99
N LEU A 158 8.94 -11.72 -10.00
CA LEU A 158 8.03 -12.84 -10.32
C LEU A 158 8.57 -14.22 -9.92
N SER A 159 9.89 -14.35 -9.74
CA SER A 159 10.52 -15.61 -9.39
C SER A 159 10.62 -15.78 -7.88
N LYS A 160 10.22 -16.94 -7.34
CA LYS A 160 10.40 -17.30 -5.92
C LYS A 160 11.85 -17.37 -5.45
N ARG A 161 12.77 -17.44 -6.40
CA ARG A 161 14.23 -17.47 -6.16
C ARG A 161 14.90 -16.24 -6.72
N ALA A 162 14.16 -15.13 -6.84
CA ALA A 162 14.74 -13.86 -7.22
C ALA A 162 15.85 -13.52 -6.23
N GLU A 163 17.02 -13.13 -6.75
CA GLU A 163 18.09 -12.65 -5.89
C GLU A 163 17.68 -11.37 -5.18
N GLN A 164 18.07 -11.27 -3.92
CA GLN A 164 17.69 -10.16 -3.05
C GLN A 164 18.88 -9.67 -2.24
N HIS A 165 18.94 -8.35 -2.06
CA HIS A 165 19.83 -7.74 -1.09
C HIS A 165 19.07 -7.50 0.21
N VAL A 166 19.66 -7.92 1.33
CA VAL A 166 19.03 -7.81 2.65
C VAL A 166 19.71 -6.73 3.46
N LEU A 167 18.95 -5.69 3.82
CA LEU A 167 19.37 -4.67 4.77
C LEU A 167 18.86 -5.06 6.16
N ARG A 168 19.74 -4.96 7.15
CA ARG A 168 19.46 -5.33 8.55
C ARG A 168 19.75 -4.15 9.46
N GLY A 169 18.88 -3.93 10.44
CA GLY A 169 19.02 -2.87 11.43
C GLY A 169 17.86 -2.83 12.42
N HIS A 170 16.65 -3.12 11.93
CA HIS A 170 15.48 -3.29 12.79
C HIS A 170 15.58 -4.57 13.63
N GLY A 171 15.10 -4.49 14.88
CA GLY A 171 15.14 -5.63 15.81
C GLY A 171 13.89 -6.51 15.75
N MET A 172 12.82 -6.03 15.11
CA MET A 172 11.50 -6.67 15.04
C MET A 172 10.81 -6.27 13.73
N ILE A 173 9.49 -6.48 13.64
CA ILE A 173 8.65 -6.15 12.49
C ILE A 173 8.97 -4.75 11.95
N VAL A 174 9.28 -4.68 10.66
CA VAL A 174 9.33 -3.43 9.91
C VAL A 174 7.93 -3.15 9.36
N SER A 175 7.25 -2.14 9.90
CA SER A 175 5.84 -1.86 9.58
C SER A 175 5.65 -0.94 8.38
N GLY A 176 6.71 -0.28 7.90
CA GLY A 176 6.61 0.64 6.78
C GLY A 176 7.94 0.87 6.10
N VAL A 177 7.88 0.99 4.78
CA VAL A 177 9.00 1.39 3.92
C VAL A 177 8.51 2.36 2.86
N ALA A 178 9.32 3.38 2.53
CA ALA A 178 9.02 4.33 1.48
C ALA A 178 10.30 4.91 0.87
N PHE A 179 10.33 5.06 -0.45
CA PHE A 179 11.36 5.85 -1.12
C PHE A 179 11.08 7.35 -0.95
N THR A 180 12.15 8.15 -0.91
CA THR A 180 12.02 9.60 -1.12
C THR A 180 11.58 9.88 -2.56
N CYS A 181 11.00 11.06 -2.79
CA CYS A 181 10.46 11.42 -4.11
C CYS A 181 11.50 11.43 -5.25
N ASP A 182 12.78 11.57 -4.91
CA ASP A 182 13.92 11.55 -5.82
C ASP A 182 14.60 10.16 -5.88
N ASP A 183 14.01 9.15 -5.23
CA ASP A 183 14.55 7.80 -5.02
C ASP A 183 15.96 7.73 -4.42
N SER A 184 16.51 8.85 -3.92
CA SER A 184 17.89 8.89 -3.42
C SER A 184 18.04 8.21 -2.06
N ARG A 185 16.94 8.04 -1.33
CA ARG A 185 16.90 7.38 -0.02
C ARG A 185 15.70 6.45 0.08
N LEU A 186 15.87 5.43 0.91
CA LEU A 186 14.78 4.61 1.43
C LEU A 186 14.62 4.93 2.92
N VAL A 187 13.39 5.07 3.39
CA VAL A 187 13.05 5.23 4.80
C VAL A 187 12.33 3.97 5.26
N SER A 188 12.68 3.46 6.44
CA SER A 188 11.99 2.34 7.08
C SER A 188 11.61 2.67 8.52
N ILE A 189 10.47 2.15 8.96
CA ILE A 189 9.99 2.28 10.34
C ILE A 189 9.75 0.91 10.97
N GLY A 190 10.18 0.76 12.21
CA GLY A 190 9.93 -0.45 12.98
C GLY A 190 8.66 -0.30 13.83
N ALA A 191 7.89 -1.37 13.94
CA ALA A 191 6.61 -1.36 14.64
C ALA A 191 6.79 -1.16 16.16
N ASN A 192 7.61 -2.01 16.78
CA ASN A 192 7.76 -2.08 18.24
C ASN A 192 9.14 -1.65 18.74
N ASP A 193 10.13 -1.56 17.84
CA ASP A 193 11.49 -1.11 18.19
C ASP A 193 11.61 0.42 18.23
N LYS A 194 10.55 1.15 17.82
CA LYS A 194 10.43 2.62 17.82
C LYS A 194 11.55 3.32 17.04
N SER A 195 12.10 2.63 16.05
CA SER A 195 13.20 3.14 15.24
C SER A 195 12.73 3.59 13.86
N LEU A 196 13.47 4.55 13.31
CA LEU A 196 13.38 4.98 11.92
C LEU A 196 14.80 4.96 11.35
N PHE A 197 14.98 4.29 10.21
CA PHE A 197 16.25 4.28 9.50
C PHE A 197 16.12 4.95 8.14
N VAL A 198 17.20 5.61 7.72
CA VAL A 198 17.33 6.23 6.40
C VAL A 198 18.51 5.58 5.70
N TRP A 199 18.23 4.89 4.60
CA TRP A 199 19.19 4.14 3.80
C TRP A 199 19.52 4.93 2.55
N ARG A 200 20.81 4.95 2.16
CA ARG A 200 21.22 5.54 0.88
C ARG A 200 21.00 4.54 -0.23
N VAL A 201 20.32 4.98 -1.29
CA VAL A 201 20.24 4.26 -2.57
C VAL A 201 21.44 4.71 -3.39
N CYS A 202 22.26 3.75 -3.83
CA CYS A 202 23.51 3.98 -4.57
C CYS A 202 23.41 3.34 -5.95
#